data_AF-A0A1Y2D522-F1
#
_entry.id   AF-A0A1Y2D522-F1
#
_cell.length_a   1.000
_cell.length_b   1.000
_cell.length_c   1.000
_cell.angle_alpha   90.00
_cell.angle_beta   90.00
_cell.angle_gamma   90.00
#
_symmetry.space_group_name_H-M   'P 1'
#
loop_
_entity.id
_entity.type
_entity.pdbx_description
1 polymer ?
#
loop_
_entity_poly.entity_id
_entity_poly.type
_entity_poly.pdbx_seq_one_letter_code
_entity_poly.pdbx_strand_id
1 'polypeptide(L)'
;MKYLFMTLFYAILLAIIEVNAKGYYCTKHIVTRVGDKCSYIWDKNINKDYYLRRIDFLRINPEINCDNLKPKTKVCVEVDFKKTKKRHPFDEYTTKKGDTCKKIAKNTNSDINTLLNLNSMYLNLSIYI
;
A
#
# COMPACT_ATOMS: atom_id res chain seq x y z
N MET A 1 -6.73 -42.15 0.09
CA MET A 1 -5.30 -41.80 -0.01
C MET A 1 -5.01 -40.70 -1.04
N LYS A 2 -5.38 -40.81 -2.33
CA LYS A 2 -5.07 -39.78 -3.36
C LYS A 2 -5.62 -38.37 -3.07
N TYR A 3 -6.84 -38.26 -2.55
CA TYR A 3 -7.46 -36.96 -2.27
C TYR A 3 -6.90 -36.27 -1.02
N LEU A 4 -6.31 -37.01 -0.08
CA LEU A 4 -5.73 -36.46 1.15
C LEU A 4 -4.43 -35.69 0.87
N PHE A 5 -3.64 -36.16 -0.11
CA PHE A 5 -2.45 -35.46 -0.58
C PHE A 5 -2.80 -34.21 -1.39
N MET A 6 -3.85 -34.28 -2.22
CA MET A 6 -4.31 -33.12 -3.00
C MET A 6 -4.87 -31.99 -2.12
N THR A 7 -5.59 -32.31 -1.05
CA THR A 7 -6.08 -31.30 -0.10
C THR A 7 -4.95 -30.67 0.71
N LEU A 8 -3.95 -31.45 1.12
CA LEU A 8 -2.74 -30.92 1.77
C LEU A 8 -1.97 -29.99 0.83
N PHE A 9 -1.82 -30.37 -0.44
CA PHE A 9 -1.09 -29.57 -1.43
C PHE A 9 -1.79 -28.24 -1.71
N TYR A 10 -3.13 -28.24 -1.81
CA TYR A 10 -3.93 -27.01 -1.96
C TYR A 10 -3.87 -26.11 -0.72
N ALA A 11 -3.88 -26.70 0.49
CA ALA A 11 -3.74 -25.94 1.74
C ALA A 11 -2.37 -25.27 1.87
N ILE A 12 -1.30 -25.94 1.45
CA ILE A 12 0.05 -25.38 1.41
C ILE A 12 0.14 -24.27 0.36
N LEU A 13 -0.42 -24.45 -0.84
CA LEU A 13 -0.47 -23.43 -1.91
C LEU A 13 -1.21 -22.15 -1.49
N LEU A 14 -2.29 -22.27 -0.71
CA LEU A 14 -3.02 -21.12 -0.18
C LEU A 14 -2.25 -20.40 0.95
N ALA A 15 -1.37 -21.10 1.68
CA ALA A 15 -0.55 -20.52 2.74
C ALA A 15 0.66 -19.72 2.21
N ILE A 16 1.05 -19.91 0.94
CA ILE A 16 2.12 -19.13 0.26
C ILE A 16 1.60 -17.87 -0.43
N ILE A 17 0.28 -17.61 -0.38
CA ILE A 17 -0.26 -16.38 -0.92
C ILE A 17 0.06 -15.26 0.07
N GLU A 18 1.22 -14.64 -0.10
CA GLU A 18 1.54 -13.37 0.55
C GLU A 18 0.39 -12.40 0.26
N VAL A 19 -0.38 -12.11 1.30
CA VAL A 19 -1.51 -11.18 1.22
C VAL A 19 -0.93 -9.78 1.10
N ASN A 20 -0.68 -9.35 -0.14
CA ASN A 20 -0.12 -8.04 -0.46
C ASN A 20 -1.16 -6.92 -0.30
N ALA A 21 -1.72 -6.79 0.90
CA ALA A 21 -2.41 -5.58 1.34
C ALA A 21 -1.55 -4.95 2.45
N LYS A 22 -0.47 -4.25 2.06
CA LYS A 22 0.37 -3.53 3.01
C LYS A 22 -0.30 -2.24 3.44
N GLY A 23 -0.45 -2.05 4.76
CA GLY A 23 -0.82 -0.78 5.37
C GLY A 23 -2.31 -0.63 5.68
N TYR A 24 -3.17 -0.31 4.71
CA TYR A 24 -4.52 0.19 5.01
C TYR A 24 -5.63 -0.86 4.80
N TYR A 25 -6.64 -0.84 5.67
CA TYR A 25 -7.89 -1.57 5.44
C TYR A 25 -8.70 -0.83 4.37
N CYS A 26 -8.59 -1.29 3.13
CA CYS A 26 -9.26 -0.69 1.99
C CYS A 26 -10.74 -1.13 1.89
N THR A 27 -11.66 -0.18 1.89
CA THR A 27 -13.11 -0.44 1.74
C THR A 27 -13.56 -0.38 0.30
N LYS A 28 -12.84 0.36 -0.56
CA LYS A 28 -13.19 0.52 -1.96
C LYS A 28 -11.97 0.56 -2.86
N HIS A 29 -12.07 -0.17 -3.96
CA HIS A 29 -11.00 -0.25 -4.95
C HIS A 29 -11.53 0.13 -6.32
N ILE A 30 -10.64 0.65 -7.15
CA ILE A 30 -10.81 0.68 -8.60
C ILE A 30 -9.81 -0.28 -9.26
N VAL A 31 -10.01 -0.56 -10.54
CA VAL A 31 -9.09 -1.35 -11.35
C VAL A 31 -8.65 -0.48 -12.52
N THR A 32 -7.34 -0.28 -12.66
CA THR A 32 -6.79 0.59 -13.71
C THR A 32 -6.98 -0.01 -15.10
N ARG A 33 -7.14 0.87 -16.09
CA ARG A 33 -7.27 0.55 -17.51
C ARG A 33 -6.01 1.00 -18.26
N VAL A 34 -5.90 0.55 -19.51
CA VAL A 34 -4.82 1.01 -20.39
C VAL A 34 -4.96 2.52 -20.60
N GLY A 35 -3.86 3.25 -20.39
CA GLY A 35 -3.82 4.71 -20.54
C GLY A 35 -4.22 5.49 -19.29
N ASP A 36 -4.64 4.82 -18.20
CA ASP A 36 -4.88 5.49 -16.93
C ASP A 36 -3.60 6.16 -16.42
N LYS A 37 -3.78 7.34 -15.82
CA LYS A 37 -2.75 8.04 -15.06
C LYS A 37 -3.22 8.14 -13.63
N CYS A 38 -2.29 8.10 -12.66
CA CYS A 38 -2.70 8.23 -11.27
C CYS A 38 -3.42 9.57 -10.98
N SER A 39 -3.09 10.65 -11.71
CA SER A 39 -3.81 11.93 -11.61
C SER A 39 -5.30 11.80 -11.87
N TYR A 40 -5.69 10.95 -12.82
CA TYR A 40 -7.10 10.68 -13.09
C TYR A 40 -7.80 9.95 -11.94
N ILE A 41 -7.07 9.42 -10.95
CA ILE A 41 -7.62 8.73 -9.78
C ILE A 41 -7.83 9.71 -8.63
N TRP A 42 -6.82 10.51 -8.25
CA TRP A 42 -6.93 11.44 -7.12
C TRP A 42 -7.54 12.81 -7.47
N ASP A 43 -7.58 13.22 -8.75
CA ASP A 43 -8.16 14.52 -9.09
C ASP A 43 -9.67 14.55 -8.83
N LYS A 44 -10.15 15.69 -8.31
CA LYS A 44 -11.57 15.91 -8.04
C LYS A 44 -12.37 15.77 -9.34
N ASN A 45 -13.34 14.87 -9.36
CA ASN A 45 -14.23 14.65 -10.49
C ASN A 45 -15.64 14.37 -9.97
N ILE A 46 -16.61 15.14 -10.44
CA ILE A 46 -18.02 15.03 -10.00
C ILE A 46 -18.66 13.69 -10.37
N ASN A 47 -18.10 12.98 -11.35
CA ASN A 47 -18.57 11.67 -11.79
C ASN A 47 -18.00 10.52 -10.94
N LYS A 48 -17.09 10.81 -10.00
CA LYS A 48 -16.61 9.82 -9.03
C LYS A 48 -17.45 9.93 -7.77
N ASP A 49 -17.83 8.79 -7.25
CA ASP A 49 -18.47 8.64 -5.95
C ASP A 49 -17.44 8.58 -4.80
N TYR A 50 -16.21 9.03 -5.05
CA TYR A 50 -15.13 9.15 -4.07
C TYR A 50 -14.29 10.40 -4.33
N TYR A 51 -13.63 10.88 -3.27
CA TYR A 51 -12.66 11.97 -3.33
C TYR A 51 -11.41 11.59 -2.56
N LEU A 52 -10.24 11.85 -3.14
CA LEU A 52 -8.97 11.42 -2.58
C LEU A 52 -7.88 12.40 -3.00
N ARG A 53 -7.21 13.09 -2.06
CA ARG A 53 -6.10 13.99 -2.44
C ARG A 53 -4.88 13.18 -2.87
N ARG A 54 -4.00 13.76 -3.69
CA ARG A 54 -2.73 13.12 -4.10
C ARG A 54 -1.95 12.53 -2.92
N ILE A 55 -1.80 13.28 -1.84
CA ILE A 55 -1.02 12.82 -0.67
C ILE A 55 -1.69 11.64 0.04
N ASP A 56 -3.03 11.65 0.14
CA ASP A 56 -3.77 10.54 0.73
C ASP A 56 -3.71 9.30 -0.18
N PHE A 57 -3.79 9.50 -1.50
CA PHE A 57 -3.67 8.43 -2.49
C PHE A 57 -2.33 7.70 -2.40
N LEU A 58 -1.22 8.44 -2.37
CA LEU A 58 0.11 7.85 -2.26
C LEU A 58 0.29 7.14 -0.92
N ARG A 59 -0.21 7.72 0.17
CA ARG A 59 -0.13 7.11 1.49
C ARG A 59 -0.88 5.78 1.55
N ILE A 60 -2.10 5.70 1.00
CA ILE A 60 -2.90 4.46 1.05
C ILE A 60 -2.54 3.44 -0.04
N ASN A 61 -1.73 3.83 -1.03
CA ASN A 61 -1.17 2.95 -2.05
C ASN A 61 0.36 3.13 -2.14
N PRO A 62 1.13 2.87 -1.07
CA PRO A 62 2.51 3.34 -0.99
C PRO A 62 3.46 2.69 -2.00
N GLU A 63 3.14 1.49 -2.48
CA GLU A 63 3.92 0.78 -3.51
C GLU A 63 3.53 1.16 -4.96
N ILE A 64 2.59 2.10 -5.14
CA ILE A 64 2.14 2.48 -6.48
C ILE A 64 3.25 3.24 -7.24
N ASN A 65 3.51 2.79 -8.46
CA ASN A 65 4.43 3.48 -9.37
C ASN A 65 3.61 4.31 -10.37
N CYS A 66 3.55 5.62 -10.17
CA CYS A 66 2.80 6.51 -11.05
C CYS A 66 3.50 6.86 -12.36
N ASP A 67 4.81 6.63 -12.46
CA ASP A 67 5.55 6.78 -13.71
C ASP A 67 5.32 5.56 -14.63
N ASN A 68 4.94 4.42 -14.05
CA ASN A 68 4.66 3.19 -14.76
C ASN A 68 3.42 2.47 -14.20
N LEU A 69 2.27 3.14 -14.28
CA LEU A 69 1.00 2.59 -13.81
C LEU A 69 0.55 1.43 -14.71
N LYS A 70 0.61 0.20 -14.18
CA LYS A 70 0.21 -1.00 -14.92
C LYS A 70 -1.31 -1.09 -15.04
N PRO A 71 -1.87 -1.48 -16.19
CA PRO A 71 -3.29 -1.81 -16.29
C PRO A 71 -3.63 -3.02 -15.43
N LYS A 72 -4.91 -3.16 -15.04
CA LYS A 72 -5.45 -4.19 -14.13
C LYS A 72 -4.88 -4.12 -12.71
N THR A 73 -4.24 -3.00 -12.34
CA THR A 73 -3.81 -2.77 -10.96
C THR A 73 -5.03 -2.45 -10.11
N LYS A 74 -5.19 -3.16 -9.00
CA LYS A 74 -6.21 -2.88 -8.00
C LYS A 74 -5.71 -1.75 -7.10
N VAL A 75 -6.40 -0.62 -7.11
CA VAL A 75 -5.96 0.61 -6.42
C VAL A 75 -6.99 0.97 -5.36
N CYS A 76 -6.53 1.23 -4.14
CA CYS A 76 -7.39 1.65 -3.04
C CYS A 76 -7.77 3.12 -3.17
N VAL A 77 -9.05 3.44 -3.01
CA VAL A 77 -9.56 4.82 -3.11
C VAL A 77 -10.33 5.28 -1.86
N GLU A 78 -10.73 4.34 -0.99
CA GLU A 78 -11.33 4.63 0.31
C GLU A 78 -10.85 3.61 1.36
N VAL A 79 -10.62 4.08 2.59
CA VAL A 79 -10.09 3.27 3.69
C VAL A 79 -10.93 3.43 4.96
N ASP A 80 -10.93 2.39 5.79
CA ASP A 80 -11.44 2.45 7.16
C ASP A 80 -10.24 2.55 8.12
N PHE A 81 -9.98 3.76 8.63
CA PHE A 81 -8.85 4.01 9.54
C PHE A 81 -8.97 3.26 10.87
N LYS A 82 -10.20 3.06 11.38
CA LYS A 82 -10.43 2.33 12.63
C LYS A 82 -10.09 0.85 12.46
N LYS A 83 -10.52 0.24 11.36
CA LYS A 83 -10.12 -1.13 11.02
C LYS A 83 -8.65 -1.24 10.66
N THR A 84 -8.08 -0.24 9.98
CA THR A 84 -6.64 -0.17 9.69
C THR A 84 -5.83 -0.30 10.97
N LYS A 85 -6.07 0.59 11.96
CA LYS A 85 -5.36 0.55 13.25
C LYS A 85 -5.50 -0.80 13.98
N LYS A 86 -6.63 -1.51 13.79
CA LYS A 86 -6.89 -2.80 14.44
C LYS A 86 -6.27 -3.99 13.70
N ARG A 87 -6.25 -3.97 12.36
CA ARG A 87 -5.92 -5.14 11.53
C ARG A 87 -4.57 -5.05 10.82
N HIS A 88 -4.09 -3.82 10.62
CA HIS A 88 -2.85 -3.51 9.93
C HIS A 88 -2.15 -2.38 10.69
N PRO A 89 -1.72 -2.62 11.94
CA PRO A 89 -0.91 -1.65 12.65
C PRO A 89 0.40 -1.42 11.88
N PHE A 90 0.80 -0.16 11.74
CA PHE A 90 2.12 0.18 11.23
C PHE A 90 3.15 -0.03 12.34
N ASP A 91 4.33 -0.47 11.94
CA ASP A 91 5.50 -0.37 12.81
C ASP A 91 6.02 1.08 12.74
N GLU A 92 6.63 1.53 13.83
CA GLU A 92 7.17 2.88 13.93
C GLU A 92 8.69 2.83 14.11
N TYR A 93 9.38 3.68 13.36
CA TYR A 93 10.82 3.89 13.44
C TYR A 93 11.12 5.32 13.87
N THR A 94 11.75 5.47 15.04
CA THR A 94 12.24 6.78 15.49
C THR A 94 13.59 7.09 14.85
N THR A 95 13.62 8.17 14.07
CA THR A 95 14.85 8.65 13.43
C THR A 95 15.92 9.03 14.45
N LYS A 96 17.16 8.71 14.10
CA LYS A 96 18.37 9.02 14.88
C LYS A 96 19.23 10.01 14.09
N LYS A 97 20.09 10.73 14.80
CA LYS A 97 21.05 11.65 14.17
C LYS A 97 21.90 10.88 13.14
N GLY A 98 21.90 11.35 11.89
CA GLY A 98 22.67 10.75 10.79
C GLY A 98 21.91 9.67 9.98
N ASP A 99 20.64 9.43 10.30
CA ASP A 99 19.76 8.64 9.45
C ASP A 99 19.46 9.35 8.14
N THR A 100 19.25 8.54 7.11
CA THR A 100 18.73 8.97 5.81
C THR A 100 17.63 8.00 5.41
N CYS A 101 16.68 8.42 4.58
CA CYS A 101 15.62 7.52 4.10
C CYS A 101 16.19 6.26 3.44
N LYS A 102 17.32 6.37 2.72
CA LYS A 102 18.04 5.23 2.14
C LYS A 102 18.56 4.24 3.18
N LYS A 103 19.14 4.73 4.29
CA LYS A 103 19.62 3.87 5.38
C LYS A 103 18.47 3.18 6.08
N ILE A 104 17.40 3.93 6.37
CA ILE A 104 16.20 3.40 7.04
C ILE A 104 15.56 2.32 6.18
N ALA A 105 15.26 2.63 4.90
CA ALA A 105 14.69 1.68 3.95
C ALA A 105 15.53 0.39 3.86
N LYS A 106 16.87 0.51 3.79
CA LYS A 106 17.76 -0.66 3.81
C LYS A 106 17.64 -1.47 5.11
N ASN A 107 17.62 -0.80 6.26
CA ASN A 107 17.58 -1.45 7.57
C ASN A 107 16.22 -2.10 7.87
N THR A 108 15.14 -1.58 7.29
CA THR A 108 13.77 -2.08 7.48
C THR A 108 13.30 -2.96 6.34
N ASN A 109 14.16 -3.27 5.37
CA ASN A 109 13.84 -4.01 4.16
C ASN A 109 12.64 -3.41 3.39
N SER A 110 12.55 -2.08 3.37
CA SER A 110 11.51 -1.31 2.68
C SER A 110 12.06 -0.69 1.41
N ASP A 111 11.19 -0.37 0.45
CA ASP A 111 11.54 0.48 -0.69
C ASP A 111 11.52 1.97 -0.29
N ILE A 112 12.43 2.76 -0.88
CA ILE A 112 12.55 4.20 -0.56
C ILE A 112 11.27 4.94 -0.97
N ASN A 113 10.70 4.65 -2.14
CA ASN A 113 9.49 5.33 -2.60
C ASN A 113 8.29 4.93 -1.76
N THR A 114 8.18 3.66 -1.38
CA THR A 114 7.17 3.19 -0.42
C THR A 114 7.27 3.95 0.90
N LEU A 115 8.48 4.07 1.46
CA LEU A 115 8.72 4.80 2.70
C LEU A 115 8.33 6.29 2.58
N LEU A 116 8.68 6.93 1.47
CA LEU A 116 8.35 8.33 1.21
C LEU A 116 6.85 8.53 1.00
N ASN A 117 6.18 7.65 0.25
CA ASN A 117 4.74 7.71 0.00
C ASN A 117 3.94 7.57 1.30
N LEU A 118 4.35 6.62 2.16
CA LEU A 118 3.70 6.39 3.46
C LEU A 118 3.87 7.59 4.41
N ASN A 119 5.03 8.25 4.37
CA ASN A 119 5.41 9.31 5.31
C ASN A 119 5.37 10.73 4.71
N SER A 120 4.69 10.90 3.58
CA SER A 120 4.69 12.15 2.78
C SER A 120 4.25 13.43 3.53
N MET A 121 3.72 13.33 4.76
CA MET A 121 3.32 14.46 5.61
C MET A 121 4.29 14.80 6.75
N TYR A 122 5.31 13.98 7.05
CA TYR A 122 6.15 14.17 8.23
C TYR A 122 7.60 13.72 7.98
N LEU A 123 8.52 14.68 7.80
CA LEU A 123 9.95 14.46 8.08
C LEU A 123 10.28 14.89 9.52
N ASN A 124 9.38 14.63 10.47
CA ASN A 124 9.60 14.86 11.90
C ASN A 124 9.69 13.53 12.63
N LEU A 125 10.80 13.34 13.37
CA LEU A 125 11.15 12.36 14.42
C LEU A 125 10.73 10.88 14.29
N SER A 126 9.51 10.55 13.86
CA SER A 126 8.97 9.20 13.72
C SER A 126 8.50 8.90 12.29
N ILE A 127 8.87 7.74 11.78
CA ILE A 127 8.58 7.24 10.43
C ILE A 127 7.79 5.94 10.54
N TYR A 128 6.68 5.83 9.82
CA TYR A 128 5.94 4.58 9.66
C TYR A 128 6.64 3.66 8.66
N ILE A 129 6.80 2.40 9.00
CA ILE A 129 7.43 1.37 8.15
C ILE A 129 6.50 0.19 7.89
#